data_AF-A0A7K0SKW3-F1
#
_entry.id   AF-A0A7K0SKW3-F1
#
_cell.length_a   1.000
_cell.length_b   1.000
_cell.length_c   1.000
_cell.angle_alpha   90.00
_cell.angle_beta   90.00
_cell.angle_gamma   90.00
#
_symmetry.space_group_name_H-M   'P 1'
#
loop_
_entity.id
_entity.type
_entity.pdbx_description
1 polymer ?
#
loop_
_entity_poly.entity_id
_entity_poly.type
_entity_poly.pdbx_seq_one_letter_code
_entity_poly.pdbx_strand_id
1 'polypeptide(L)'
;MTSAPPTTPRLRRGDRIFRGVSIGAGVVILSVLVLVAVFLVFKALPALDPSAQIESTPDGFLAFVGPLVFGTLFSAALALIFATPLSIGIGLFISHYAPRRIASALGYVIDLLAAIPSVVYGLWGIQVFAPFIQPVYQWLADNWGFLPIFEGPVSGTGRTILTVGVVLAIMILPIMSALAREVFLQTPRLHEEAALALGATRWEMIQMAVLPFARSGLLSAAMLGL
;
A
#
# COMPACT_ATOMS: atom_id res chain seq x y z
N MET A 1 -36.86 -46.36 13.09
CA MET A 1 -36.74 -44.92 13.43
C MET A 1 -36.57 -44.16 12.12
N THR A 2 -37.65 -43.58 11.60
CA THR A 2 -37.69 -42.88 10.32
C THR A 2 -37.39 -41.40 10.54
N SER A 3 -36.31 -40.89 9.94
CA SER A 3 -35.96 -39.46 9.94
C SER A 3 -36.98 -38.66 9.15
N ALA A 4 -37.54 -37.61 9.76
CA ALA A 4 -38.44 -36.67 9.09
C ALA A 4 -37.72 -35.94 7.94
N PRO A 5 -38.41 -35.62 6.83
CA PRO A 5 -37.81 -34.92 5.70
C PRO A 5 -37.46 -33.47 6.06
N PRO A 6 -36.37 -32.90 5.51
CA PRO A 6 -35.98 -31.53 5.79
C PRO A 6 -37.05 -30.56 5.25
N THR A 7 -37.62 -29.75 6.15
CA THR A 7 -38.55 -28.69 5.78
C THR A 7 -37.81 -27.58 5.05
N THR A 8 -38.14 -27.36 3.77
CA THR A 8 -37.61 -26.23 3.00
C THR A 8 -38.15 -24.92 3.62
N PRO A 9 -37.28 -24.00 4.08
CA PRO A 9 -37.73 -22.77 4.69
C PRO A 9 -38.48 -21.93 3.65
N ARG A 10 -39.72 -21.56 3.96
CA ARG A 10 -40.52 -20.64 3.14
C ARG A 10 -39.84 -19.26 3.17
N LEU A 11 -39.19 -18.89 2.07
CA LEU A 11 -38.58 -17.57 1.88
C LEU A 11 -39.59 -16.47 2.20
N ARG A 12 -39.32 -15.67 3.24
CA ARG A 12 -40.15 -14.51 3.58
C ARG A 12 -40.05 -13.50 2.45
N ARG A 13 -41.12 -12.73 2.21
CA ARG A 13 -41.14 -11.69 1.16
C ARG A 13 -39.97 -10.70 1.32
N GLY A 14 -39.60 -10.39 2.56
CA GLY A 14 -38.43 -9.57 2.89
C GLY A 14 -37.11 -10.15 2.35
N ASP A 15 -36.85 -11.44 2.57
CA ASP A 15 -35.63 -12.11 2.10
C ASP A 15 -35.54 -12.10 0.56
N ARG A 16 -36.68 -12.21 -0.13
CA ARG A 16 -36.73 -12.16 -1.59
C ARG A 16 -36.46 -10.74 -2.12
N ILE A 17 -37.02 -9.72 -1.48
CA ILE A 17 -36.76 -8.31 -1.84
C ILE A 17 -35.30 -7.98 -1.57
N PHE A 18 -34.79 -8.30 -0.39
CA PHE A 18 -33.41 -8.08 -0.01
C PHE A 18 -32.44 -8.77 -0.98
N ARG A 19 -32.66 -10.06 -1.27
CA ARG A 19 -31.86 -10.80 -2.27
C ARG A 19 -31.91 -10.15 -3.65
N GLY A 20 -33.08 -9.70 -4.10
CA GLY A 20 -33.24 -9.00 -5.37
C GLY A 20 -32.47 -7.68 -5.42
N VAL A 21 -32.54 -6.88 -4.36
CA VAL A 21 -31.81 -5.61 -4.23
C VAL A 21 -30.31 -5.85 -4.17
N SER A 22 -29.83 -6.81 -3.38
CA SER A 22 -28.40 -7.13 -3.27
C SER A 22 -27.82 -7.63 -4.60
N ILE A 23 -28.53 -8.53 -5.29
CA ILE A 23 -28.10 -9.01 -6.61
C ILE A 23 -28.14 -7.87 -7.63
N GLY A 24 -29.21 -7.06 -7.62
CA GLY A 24 -29.34 -5.90 -8.51
C GLY A 24 -28.20 -4.90 -8.31
N ALA A 25 -27.87 -4.56 -7.06
CA ALA A 25 -26.74 -3.70 -6.73
C ALA A 25 -25.41 -4.29 -7.22
N GLY A 26 -25.17 -5.59 -7.00
CA GLY A 26 -23.98 -6.27 -7.51
C GLY A 26 -23.87 -6.26 -9.04
N VAL A 27 -24.98 -6.50 -9.74
CA VAL A 27 -25.04 -6.44 -11.21
C VAL A 27 -24.78 -5.02 -11.71
N VAL A 28 -25.37 -4.00 -11.08
CA VAL A 28 -25.14 -2.59 -11.44
C VAL A 28 -23.67 -2.22 -11.26
N ILE A 29 -23.07 -2.55 -10.13
CA ILE A 29 -21.64 -2.27 -9.87
C ILE A 29 -20.77 -2.94 -10.95
N LEU A 30 -21.00 -4.23 -11.22
CA LEU A 30 -20.22 -4.97 -12.21
C LEU A 30 -20.43 -4.42 -13.62
N SER A 31 -21.66 -4.03 -13.97
CA SER A 31 -21.98 -3.39 -15.25
C SER A 31 -21.27 -2.05 -15.42
N VAL A 32 -21.26 -1.21 -14.38
CA VAL A 32 -20.56 0.07 -14.40
C VAL A 32 -19.05 -0.14 -14.58
N LEU A 33 -18.45 -1.10 -13.87
CA LEU A 33 -17.02 -1.41 -14.03
C LEU A 33 -16.68 -1.86 -15.46
N VAL A 34 -17.51 -2.74 -16.04
CA VAL A 34 -17.34 -3.18 -17.44
C VAL A 34 -17.49 -2.00 -18.40
N LEU A 35 -18.50 -1.15 -18.20
CA LEU A 35 -18.74 0.00 -19.06
C LEU A 35 -17.61 1.02 -18.98
N VAL A 36 -17.07 1.29 -17.80
CA VAL A 36 -15.88 2.13 -17.61
C VAL A 36 -14.67 1.51 -18.31
N ALA A 37 -14.43 0.21 -18.15
CA ALA A 37 -13.32 -0.46 -18.81
C ALA A 37 -13.42 -0.37 -20.34
N VAL A 38 -14.60 -0.66 -20.90
CA VAL A 38 -14.88 -0.54 -22.34
C VAL A 38 -14.72 0.90 -22.82
N PHE A 39 -15.23 1.88 -22.08
CA PHE A 39 -15.08 3.30 -22.37
C PHE A 39 -13.62 3.73 -22.41
N LEU A 40 -12.82 3.30 -21.42
CA LEU A 40 -11.38 3.59 -21.37
C LEU A 40 -10.63 2.95 -22.53
N VAL A 41 -10.96 1.72 -22.90
CA VAL A 41 -10.37 1.05 -24.08
C VAL A 41 -10.68 1.84 -25.35
N PHE A 42 -11.93 2.22 -25.59
CA PHE A 42 -12.30 3.03 -26.77
C PHE A 42 -11.59 4.39 -26.78
N LYS A 43 -11.43 5.03 -25.62
CA LYS A 43 -10.68 6.29 -25.49
C LYS A 43 -9.18 6.13 -25.69
N ALA A 44 -8.62 4.95 -25.42
CA ALA A 44 -7.21 4.64 -25.59
C ALA A 44 -6.85 4.21 -27.02
N LEU A 45 -7.78 3.68 -27.82
CA LEU A 45 -7.52 3.23 -29.19
C LEU A 45 -6.84 4.29 -30.09
N PRO A 46 -7.24 5.58 -30.08
CA PRO A 46 -6.57 6.61 -30.88
C PRO A 46 -5.10 6.82 -30.52
N ALA A 47 -4.68 6.46 -29.30
CA ALA A 47 -3.30 6.59 -28.87
C ALA A 47 -2.36 5.51 -29.48
N LEU A 48 -2.93 4.46 -30.09
CA LEU A 48 -2.18 3.39 -30.75
C LEU A 48 -1.91 3.66 -32.24
N ASP A 49 -2.58 4.65 -32.82
CA ASP A 49 -2.37 5.03 -34.22
C ASP A 49 -1.04 5.80 -34.35
N PRO A 50 -0.05 5.29 -35.10
CA PRO A 50 1.24 5.97 -35.30
C PRO A 50 1.11 7.30 -36.04
N SER A 51 0.00 7.52 -36.74
CA SER A 51 -0.31 8.73 -37.51
C SER A 51 -1.22 9.71 -36.79
N ALA A 52 -1.77 9.31 -35.62
CA ALA A 52 -2.45 10.25 -34.75
C ALA A 52 -1.41 11.25 -34.24
N GLN A 53 -1.40 12.44 -34.85
CA GLN A 53 -0.75 13.60 -34.28
C GLN A 53 -1.40 13.86 -32.92
N ILE A 54 -0.84 13.27 -31.87
CA ILE A 54 -1.06 13.72 -30.51
C ILE A 54 -0.49 15.14 -30.54
N GLU A 55 -1.37 16.15 -30.61
CA GLU A 55 -1.07 17.57 -30.86
C GLU A 55 -0.02 18.17 -29.89
N SER A 56 0.46 17.40 -28.91
CA SER A 56 1.35 17.82 -27.84
C SER A 56 2.63 16.97 -27.66
N THR A 57 3.08 16.16 -28.62
CA THR A 57 4.33 15.37 -28.44
C THR A 57 5.28 15.42 -29.64
N PRO A 58 6.33 16.26 -29.60
CA PRO A 58 7.34 16.36 -30.65
C PRO A 58 8.10 15.06 -30.94
N ASP A 59 8.23 14.17 -29.94
CA ASP A 59 9.12 13.00 -29.97
C ASP A 59 8.40 11.63 -29.98
N GLY A 60 7.06 11.61 -30.17
CA GLY A 60 6.24 10.39 -30.27
C GLY A 60 5.73 9.80 -28.94
N PHE A 61 4.78 8.85 -29.03
CA PHE A 61 4.05 8.28 -27.89
C PHE A 61 4.94 7.74 -26.74
N LEU A 62 6.01 7.01 -27.08
CA LEU A 62 6.92 6.44 -26.09
C LEU A 62 7.71 7.49 -25.32
N ALA A 63 8.06 8.62 -25.95
CA ALA A 63 8.76 9.71 -25.28
C ALA A 63 7.85 10.43 -24.26
N PHE A 64 6.54 10.43 -24.48
CA PHE A 64 5.57 10.97 -23.53
C PHE A 64 5.25 10.00 -22.38
N VAL A 65 4.97 8.73 -22.70
CA VAL A 65 4.54 7.73 -21.71
C VAL A 65 5.70 7.18 -20.88
N GLY A 66 6.88 7.02 -21.49
CA GLY A 66 8.06 6.43 -20.86
C GLY A 66 8.43 7.09 -19.52
N PRO A 67 8.62 8.41 -19.47
CA PRO A 67 8.92 9.12 -18.21
C PRO A 67 7.81 9.02 -17.16
N LEU A 68 6.53 8.95 -17.56
CA LEU A 68 5.39 8.83 -16.63
C LEU A 68 5.35 7.45 -15.98
N VAL A 69 5.52 6.39 -16.78
CA VAL A 69 5.60 5.00 -16.28
C VAL A 69 6.85 4.81 -15.43
N PHE A 70 7.99 5.34 -15.87
CA PHE A 70 9.22 5.28 -15.08
C PHE A 70 9.07 6.02 -13.76
N GLY A 71 8.54 7.24 -13.76
CA GLY A 71 8.35 8.04 -12.55
C GLY A 71 7.43 7.37 -11.54
N THR A 72 6.34 6.75 -11.99
CA THR A 72 5.41 6.01 -11.12
C THR A 72 6.04 4.76 -10.54
N LEU A 73 6.70 3.93 -11.35
CA LEU A 73 7.39 2.73 -10.86
C LEU A 73 8.54 3.06 -9.92
N PHE A 74 9.34 4.09 -10.25
CA PHE A 74 10.49 4.48 -9.45
C PHE A 74 10.08 5.08 -8.10
N SER A 75 9.06 5.96 -8.08
CA SER A 75 8.52 6.50 -6.83
C SER A 75 7.87 5.43 -5.95
N ALA A 76 7.14 4.47 -6.54
CA ALA A 76 6.59 3.32 -5.83
C ALA A 76 7.69 2.43 -5.23
N ALA A 77 8.75 2.15 -6.00
CA ALA A 77 9.89 1.37 -5.53
C ALA A 77 10.59 2.06 -4.35
N LEU A 78 10.84 3.38 -4.45
CA LEU A 78 11.39 4.16 -3.34
C LEU A 78 10.48 4.11 -2.11
N ALA A 79 9.17 4.27 -2.29
CA ALA A 79 8.21 4.20 -1.20
C ALA A 79 8.26 2.85 -0.47
N LEU A 80 8.29 1.75 -1.21
CA LEU A 80 8.40 0.40 -0.65
C LEU A 80 9.74 0.16 0.06
N ILE A 81 10.85 0.64 -0.49
CA ILE A 81 12.18 0.51 0.14
C ILE A 81 12.19 1.15 1.53
N PHE A 82 11.55 2.30 1.71
CA PHE A 82 11.47 2.96 3.02
C PHE A 82 10.37 2.38 3.91
N ALA A 83 9.16 2.19 3.37
CA ALA A 83 8.00 1.82 4.18
C ALA A 83 8.04 0.35 4.63
N THR A 84 8.51 -0.58 3.80
CA THR A 84 8.49 -2.02 4.11
C THR A 84 9.30 -2.38 5.36
N PRO A 85 10.60 -2.06 5.46
CA PRO A 85 11.38 -2.40 6.66
C PRO A 85 10.82 -1.72 7.91
N LEU A 86 10.37 -0.46 7.78
CA LEU A 86 9.83 0.30 8.90
C LEU A 86 8.50 -0.27 9.38
N SER A 87 7.63 -0.69 8.46
CA SER A 87 6.33 -1.30 8.77
C SER A 87 6.49 -2.69 9.40
N ILE A 88 7.45 -3.48 8.93
CA ILE A 88 7.81 -4.76 9.57
C ILE A 88 8.29 -4.52 11.00
N GLY A 89 9.16 -3.53 11.21
CA GLY A 89 9.65 -3.17 12.55
C GLY A 89 8.53 -2.73 13.49
N ILE A 90 7.65 -1.83 13.04
CA ILE A 90 6.50 -1.36 13.82
C ILE A 90 5.54 -2.52 14.12
N GLY A 91 5.21 -3.33 13.11
CA GLY A 91 4.32 -4.48 13.24
C GLY A 91 4.86 -5.51 14.24
N LEU A 92 6.16 -5.86 14.16
CA LEU A 92 6.82 -6.77 15.10
C LEU A 92 6.86 -6.19 16.51
N PHE A 93 7.18 -4.90 16.64
CA PHE A 93 7.23 -4.25 17.94
C PHE A 93 5.86 -4.32 18.62
N ILE A 94 4.79 -3.93 17.91
CA ILE A 94 3.43 -3.92 18.47
C ILE A 94 2.92 -5.32 18.78
N SER A 95 3.24 -6.32 17.94
CA SER A 95 2.76 -7.69 18.12
C SER A 95 3.51 -8.48 19.20
N HIS A 96 4.84 -8.40 19.26
CA HIS A 96 5.65 -9.32 20.06
C HIS A 96 6.47 -8.65 21.19
N TYR A 97 6.77 -7.36 21.08
CA TYR A 97 7.60 -6.66 22.08
C TYR A 97 6.80 -5.72 23.00
N ALA A 98 5.77 -5.07 22.49
CA ALA A 98 5.03 -4.05 23.21
C ALA A 98 4.11 -4.66 24.29
N PRO A 99 4.06 -4.07 25.50
CA PRO A 99 3.07 -4.46 26.50
C PRO A 99 1.66 -4.10 26.02
N ARG A 100 0.67 -4.89 26.44
CA ARG A 100 -0.74 -4.82 25.96
C ARG A 100 -1.32 -3.40 25.84
N ARG A 101 -1.06 -2.53 26.82
CA ARG A 101 -1.55 -1.14 26.80
C ARG A 101 -0.91 -0.30 25.70
N ILE A 102 0.41 -0.42 25.52
CA ILE A 102 1.15 0.30 24.47
C ILE A 102 0.75 -0.24 23.09
N ALA A 103 0.66 -1.56 22.95
CA ALA A 103 0.23 -2.19 21.70
C ALA A 103 -1.16 -1.69 21.27
N SER A 104 -2.12 -1.62 22.20
CA SER A 104 -3.46 -1.10 21.92
C SER A 104 -3.46 0.40 21.57
N ALA A 105 -2.68 1.21 22.29
CA ALA A 105 -2.62 2.66 22.03
C ALA A 105 -1.96 2.96 20.68
N LEU A 106 -0.80 2.34 20.40
CA LEU A 106 -0.12 2.48 19.11
C LEU A 106 -0.98 1.96 17.97
N GLY A 107 -1.69 0.85 18.20
CA GLY A 107 -2.59 0.30 17.21
C GLY A 107 -3.70 1.28 16.82
N TYR A 108 -4.35 1.86 17.82
CA TYR A 108 -5.35 2.91 17.60
C TYR A 108 -4.79 4.12 16.85
N VAL A 109 -3.59 4.60 17.21
CA VAL A 109 -2.94 5.72 16.51
C VAL A 109 -2.66 5.37 15.05
N ILE A 110 -2.13 4.18 14.77
CA ILE A 110 -1.86 3.72 13.40
C ILE A 110 -3.15 3.63 12.59
N ASP A 111 -4.21 3.06 13.17
CA ASP A 111 -5.50 2.92 12.51
C ASP A 111 -6.14 4.30 12.23
N LEU A 112 -5.96 5.28 13.14
CA LEU A 112 -6.36 6.67 12.91
C LEU A 112 -5.53 7.36 11.82
N LEU A 113 -4.21 7.14 11.77
CA LEU A 113 -3.35 7.68 10.72
C LEU A 113 -3.72 7.12 9.36
N ALA A 114 -4.05 5.83 9.28
CA ALA A 114 -4.55 5.18 8.07
C ALA A 114 -5.89 5.75 7.57
N ALA A 115 -6.68 6.39 8.44
CA ALA A 115 -7.94 7.02 8.07
C ALA A 115 -7.77 8.45 7.50
N ILE A 116 -6.57 9.03 7.54
CA ILE A 116 -6.30 10.36 7.01
C ILE A 116 -6.45 10.33 5.47
N PRO A 117 -7.20 11.26 4.85
CA PRO A 117 -7.35 11.29 3.41
C PRO A 117 -6.00 11.46 2.69
N SER A 118 -5.77 10.69 1.63
CA SER A 118 -4.52 10.74 0.85
C SER A 118 -4.20 12.13 0.29
N VAL A 119 -5.23 12.92 -0.06
CA VAL A 119 -5.07 14.31 -0.52
C VAL A 119 -4.41 15.19 0.53
N VAL A 120 -4.66 14.94 1.82
CA VAL A 120 -4.04 15.70 2.93
C VAL A 120 -2.54 15.42 2.96
N TYR A 121 -2.12 14.17 2.83
CA TYR A 121 -0.70 13.82 2.74
C TYR A 121 -0.03 14.44 1.51
N GLY A 122 -0.70 14.45 0.35
CA GLY A 122 -0.18 15.10 -0.86
C GLY A 122 0.02 16.60 -0.70
N LEU A 123 -0.98 17.32 -0.18
CA LEU A 123 -0.89 18.76 0.06
C LEU A 123 0.14 19.11 1.14
N TRP A 124 0.16 18.37 2.26
CA TRP A 124 1.19 18.52 3.29
C TRP A 124 2.59 18.24 2.73
N GLY A 125 2.72 17.21 1.90
CA GLY A 125 3.94 16.83 1.22
C GLY A 125 4.53 17.98 0.40
N ILE A 126 3.67 18.70 -0.33
CA ILE A 126 4.07 19.83 -1.16
C ILE A 126 4.34 21.10 -0.34
N GLN A 127 3.45 21.42 0.60
CA GLN A 127 3.45 22.73 1.27
C GLN A 127 4.38 22.78 2.48
N VAL A 128 4.64 21.64 3.12
CA VAL A 128 5.38 21.56 4.37
C VAL A 128 6.63 20.70 4.20
N PHE A 129 6.47 19.47 3.70
CA PHE A 129 7.58 18.52 3.66
C PHE A 129 8.63 18.87 2.60
N ALA A 130 8.22 19.25 1.39
CA ALA A 130 9.12 19.63 0.31
C ALA A 130 10.06 20.81 0.67
N PRO A 131 9.58 21.94 1.23
CA PRO A 131 10.48 22.99 1.69
C PRO A 131 11.30 22.58 2.91
N PHE A 132 10.77 21.73 3.79
CA PHE A 132 11.50 21.22 4.95
C PHE A 132 12.70 20.34 4.57
N ILE A 133 12.57 19.48 3.55
CA ILE A 133 13.63 18.56 3.14
C ILE A 133 14.62 19.19 2.15
N GLN A 134 14.29 20.34 1.58
CA GLN A 134 15.14 21.03 0.61
C GLN A 134 16.57 21.29 1.10
N PRO A 135 16.84 21.76 2.34
CA PRO A 135 18.20 21.95 2.84
C PRO A 135 19.00 20.64 2.88
N VAL A 136 18.33 19.50 3.12
CA VAL A 136 18.96 18.18 3.09
C VAL A 136 19.39 17.84 1.67
N TYR A 137 18.57 18.13 0.66
CA TYR A 137 18.97 17.93 -0.74
C TYR A 137 20.11 18.86 -1.17
N GLN A 138 20.12 20.10 -0.70
CA GLN A 138 21.25 21.02 -0.91
C GLN A 138 22.54 20.42 -0.35
N TRP A 139 22.51 19.97 0.91
CA TRP A 139 23.65 19.31 1.53
C TRP A 139 24.07 18.04 0.79
N LEU A 140 23.10 17.24 0.31
CA LEU A 140 23.38 16.02 -0.43
C LEU A 140 24.03 16.30 -1.79
N ALA A 141 23.60 17.35 -2.49
CA ALA A 141 24.24 17.77 -3.74
C ALA A 141 25.65 18.31 -3.49
N ASP A 142 25.85 19.10 -2.43
CA ASP A 142 27.16 19.69 -2.12
C ASP A 142 28.20 18.64 -1.70
N ASN A 143 27.78 17.58 -0.99
CA ASN A 143 28.67 16.55 -0.45
C ASN A 143 28.75 15.30 -1.34
N TRP A 144 27.62 14.89 -1.92
CA TRP A 144 27.46 13.65 -2.70
C TRP A 144 27.11 13.90 -4.17
N GLY A 145 27.29 15.12 -4.68
CA GLY A 145 27.12 15.46 -6.09
C GLY A 145 28.09 14.75 -7.04
N PHE A 146 29.06 13.97 -6.53
CA PHE A 146 29.87 13.06 -7.33
C PHE A 146 29.08 11.85 -7.86
N LEU A 147 27.90 11.57 -7.28
CA LEU A 147 26.99 10.54 -7.77
C LEU A 147 26.02 11.15 -8.79
N PRO A 148 25.86 10.54 -9.99
CA PRO A 148 24.97 11.07 -11.04
C PRO A 148 23.51 11.27 -10.62
N ILE A 149 23.05 10.57 -9.57
CA ILE A 149 21.68 10.69 -9.03
C ILE A 149 21.47 11.94 -8.17
N PHE A 150 22.54 12.56 -7.68
CA PHE A 150 22.54 13.80 -6.90
C PHE A 150 23.20 14.95 -7.65
N GLU A 151 23.58 14.70 -8.92
CA GLU A 151 24.18 15.67 -9.81
C GLU A 151 23.09 16.57 -10.42
N GLY A 152 23.31 17.89 -10.36
CA GLY A 152 22.43 18.89 -10.95
C GLY A 152 21.86 19.90 -9.95
N PRO A 153 21.11 20.89 -10.44
CA PRO A 153 20.53 21.92 -9.59
C PRO A 153 19.46 21.31 -8.69
N VAL A 154 19.63 21.48 -7.38
CA VAL A 154 18.61 21.09 -6.40
C VAL A 154 17.32 21.83 -6.72
N SER A 155 16.21 21.09 -6.77
CA SER A 155 14.89 21.69 -6.99
C SER A 155 14.65 22.82 -5.98
N GLY A 156 14.49 24.05 -6.49
CA GLY A 156 14.22 25.25 -5.68
C GLY A 156 12.91 25.19 -4.87
N THR A 157 12.08 24.17 -5.13
CA THR A 157 10.82 23.91 -4.40
C THR A 157 10.87 22.63 -3.57
N GLY A 158 11.98 21.88 -3.60
CA GLY A 158 12.08 20.55 -3.00
C GLY A 158 11.20 19.49 -3.67
N ARG A 159 10.54 19.80 -4.80
CA ARG A 159 9.68 18.85 -5.52
C ARG A 159 10.54 17.92 -6.37
N THR A 160 10.95 16.80 -5.80
CA THR A 160 11.75 15.77 -6.47
C THR A 160 11.08 14.41 -6.36
N ILE A 161 11.52 13.44 -7.16
CA ILE A 161 10.99 12.08 -7.09
C ILE A 161 11.29 11.40 -5.75
N LEU A 162 12.39 11.77 -5.10
CA LEU A 162 12.73 11.30 -3.76
C LEU A 162 11.74 11.82 -2.72
N THR A 163 11.33 13.09 -2.83
CA THR A 163 10.31 13.68 -1.96
C THR A 163 8.98 12.98 -2.12
N VAL A 164 8.56 12.72 -3.37
CA VAL A 164 7.34 11.95 -3.66
C VAL A 164 7.44 10.55 -3.06
N GLY A 165 8.56 9.85 -3.25
CA GLY A 165 8.78 8.53 -2.68
C GLY A 165 8.70 8.51 -1.14
N VAL A 166 9.26 9.51 -0.45
CA VAL A 166 9.19 9.61 1.01
C VAL A 166 7.79 9.97 1.49
N VAL A 167 7.10 10.90 0.83
CA VAL A 167 5.70 11.24 1.17
C VAL A 167 4.79 10.02 0.98
N LEU A 168 4.96 9.29 -0.12
CA LEU A 168 4.26 8.02 -0.35
C LEU A 168 4.61 6.99 0.73
N ALA A 169 5.89 6.85 1.10
CA ALA A 169 6.29 5.94 2.18
C ALA A 169 5.56 6.26 3.49
N ILE A 170 5.50 7.53 3.88
CA ILE A 170 4.79 8.00 5.09
C ILE A 170 3.29 7.68 5.00
N MET A 171 2.70 7.82 3.82
CA MET A 171 1.28 7.56 3.58
C MET A 171 0.93 6.07 3.68
N ILE A 172 1.74 5.18 3.10
CA ILE A 172 1.45 3.73 3.07
C ILE A 172 1.85 3.01 4.37
N LEU A 173 2.75 3.61 5.15
CA LEU A 173 3.29 3.03 6.37
C LEU A 173 2.24 2.65 7.43
N PRO A 174 1.21 3.47 7.74
CA PRO A 174 0.20 3.10 8.73
C PRO A 174 -0.59 1.85 8.31
N ILE A 175 -1.02 1.81 7.05
CA ILE A 175 -1.79 0.68 6.49
C ILE A 175 -0.91 -0.58 6.49
N MET A 176 0.32 -0.48 5.98
CA MET A 176 1.27 -1.59 5.96
C MET A 176 1.61 -2.09 7.36
N SER A 177 1.80 -1.20 8.33
CA SER A 177 2.11 -1.57 9.72
C SER A 177 0.95 -2.29 10.39
N ALA A 178 -0.29 -1.85 10.15
CA ALA A 178 -1.49 -2.50 10.66
C ALA A 178 -1.68 -3.90 10.07
N LEU A 179 -1.48 -4.06 8.76
CA LEU A 179 -1.54 -5.35 8.09
C LEU A 179 -0.40 -6.28 8.54
N ALA A 180 0.83 -5.78 8.64
CA ALA A 180 1.97 -6.55 9.14
C ALA A 180 1.72 -7.07 10.56
N ARG A 181 1.23 -6.22 11.47
CA ARG A 181 0.82 -6.60 12.83
C ARG A 181 -0.19 -7.75 12.81
N GLU A 182 -1.23 -7.64 11.98
CA GLU A 182 -2.29 -8.65 11.91
C GLU A 182 -1.75 -9.99 11.39
N VAL A 183 -0.91 -9.96 10.35
CA VAL A 183 -0.24 -11.16 9.82
C VAL A 183 0.66 -11.80 10.88
N PHE A 184 1.43 -11.01 11.62
CA PHE A 184 2.30 -11.54 12.67
C PHE A 184 1.50 -12.21 13.80
N LEU A 185 0.38 -11.63 14.21
CA LEU A 185 -0.50 -12.19 15.25
C LEU A 185 -1.20 -13.49 14.83
N GLN A 186 -1.25 -13.78 13.53
CA GLN A 186 -1.81 -15.03 13.00
C GLN A 186 -0.81 -16.21 13.03
N THR A 187 0.44 -15.97 13.42
CA THR A 187 1.44 -17.04 13.55
C THR A 187 0.97 -18.09 14.57
N PRO A 188 1.09 -19.40 14.26
CA PRO A 188 0.65 -20.44 15.19
C PRO A 188 1.44 -20.39 16.50
N ARG A 189 0.75 -20.13 17.61
CA ARG A 189 1.36 -20.04 18.95
C ARG A 189 2.17 -21.26 19.34
N LEU A 190 1.77 -22.45 18.88
CA LEU A 190 2.50 -23.69 19.13
C LEU A 190 3.95 -23.63 18.60
N HIS A 191 4.18 -22.99 17.45
CA HIS A 191 5.53 -22.83 16.90
C HIS A 191 6.36 -21.84 17.73
N GLU A 192 5.75 -20.75 18.19
CA GLU A 192 6.41 -19.76 19.04
C GLU A 192 6.78 -20.32 20.41
N GLU A 193 5.82 -20.98 21.07
CA GLU A 193 6.00 -21.59 22.39
C GLU A 193 6.99 -22.75 22.34
N ALA A 194 6.97 -23.56 21.28
CA ALA A 194 7.96 -24.63 21.07
C ALA A 194 9.38 -24.06 20.89
N ALA A 195 9.55 -23.01 20.08
CA ALA A 195 10.85 -22.38 19.90
C ALA A 195 11.41 -21.85 21.23
N LEU A 196 10.58 -21.16 22.02
CA LEU A 196 10.97 -20.67 23.34
C LEU A 196 11.28 -21.82 24.33
N ALA A 197 10.52 -22.92 24.28
CA ALA A 197 10.76 -24.09 25.11
C ALA A 197 12.08 -24.81 24.79
N LEU A 198 12.56 -24.71 23.55
CA LEU A 198 13.90 -25.20 23.15
C LEU A 198 15.04 -24.24 23.55
N GLY A 199 14.74 -23.18 24.30
CA GLY A 199 15.72 -22.22 24.78
C GLY A 199 16.02 -21.07 23.80
N ALA A 200 15.25 -20.92 22.72
CA ALA A 200 15.42 -19.80 21.81
C ALA A 200 15.07 -18.47 22.50
N THR A 201 15.80 -17.43 22.16
CA THR A 201 15.46 -16.05 22.54
C THR A 201 14.24 -15.55 21.77
N ARG A 202 13.63 -14.45 22.23
CA ARG A 202 12.48 -13.84 21.54
C ARG A 202 12.79 -13.46 20.09
N TRP A 203 14.00 -12.97 19.82
CA TRP A 203 14.42 -12.59 18.48
C TRP A 203 14.62 -13.82 17.59
N GLU A 204 15.26 -14.86 18.11
CA GLU A 204 15.43 -16.14 17.42
C GLU A 204 14.09 -16.81 17.10
N MET A 205 13.14 -16.78 18.03
CA MET A 205 11.77 -17.25 17.79
C MET A 205 11.09 -16.45 16.66
N ILE A 206 11.22 -15.12 16.64
CA ILE A 206 10.68 -14.29 15.56
C ILE A 206 11.32 -14.63 14.21
N GLN A 207 12.65 -14.79 14.17
CA GLN A 207 13.37 -15.11 12.94
C GLN A 207 13.02 -16.50 12.39
N MET A 208 12.81 -17.50 13.26
CA MET A 208 12.56 -18.88 12.85
C MET A 208 11.09 -19.21 12.62
N ALA A 209 10.16 -18.61 13.37
CA ALA A 209 8.73 -18.93 13.30
C ALA A 209 7.92 -17.81 12.63
N VAL A 210 8.01 -16.59 13.15
CA VAL A 210 7.10 -15.48 12.77
C VAL A 210 7.44 -14.93 11.38
N LEU A 211 8.70 -14.55 11.14
CA LEU A 211 9.11 -13.96 9.87
C LEU A 211 8.90 -14.90 8.67
N PRO A 212 9.20 -16.21 8.74
CA PRO A 212 8.94 -17.14 7.65
C PRO A 212 7.45 -17.36 7.39
N PHE A 213 6.63 -17.44 8.44
CA PHE A 213 5.18 -17.56 8.31
C PHE A 213 4.55 -16.32 7.67
N ALA A 214 5.03 -15.14 8.06
CA ALA A 214 4.47 -13.87 7.63
C ALA A 214 4.90 -13.40 6.22
N ARG A 215 5.81 -14.09 5.53
CA ARG A 215 6.38 -13.61 4.24
C ARG A 215 5.33 -13.31 3.18
N SER A 216 4.39 -14.23 2.96
CA SER A 216 3.32 -14.06 1.98
C SER A 216 2.32 -12.97 2.39
N GLY A 217 2.05 -12.85 3.69
CA GLY A 217 1.20 -11.80 4.24
C GLY A 217 1.85 -10.42 4.13
N LEU A 218 3.16 -10.29 4.35
CA LEU A 218 3.91 -9.05 4.18
C LEU A 218 3.98 -8.60 2.72
N LEU A 219 4.15 -9.54 1.78
CA LEU A 219 4.05 -9.23 0.34
C LEU A 219 2.65 -8.72 -0.01
N SER A 220 1.61 -9.35 0.53
CA SER A 220 0.23 -8.90 0.33
C SER A 220 -0.01 -7.51 0.95
N ALA A 221 0.55 -7.24 2.13
CA ALA A 221 0.49 -5.94 2.77
C ALA A 221 1.19 -4.85 1.94
N ALA A 222 2.33 -5.17 1.32
CA ALA A 222 3.03 -4.27 0.40
C ALA A 222 2.21 -3.95 -0.85
N MET A 223 1.52 -4.94 -1.40
CA MET A 223 0.65 -4.73 -2.57
C MET A 223 -0.63 -3.97 -2.25
N LEU A 224 -1.20 -4.15 -1.05
CA LEU A 224 -2.42 -3.45 -0.61
C LEU A 224 -2.16 -2.04 -0.09
N GLY A 225 -0.97 -1.82 0.46
CA GLY A 225 -0.58 -0.52 1.02
C GLY A 225 -0.20 0.49 -0.06
N LEU A 226 0.41 0.04 -1.16
CA LEU A 226 0.82 0.86 -2.30
C LEU A 226 -0.37 1.23 -3.19
#